data_AF-A0A170WK73-F1
#
_entry.id   AF-A0A170WK73-F1
#
_cell.length_a   1.000
_cell.length_b   1.000
_cell.length_c   1.000
_cell.angle_alpha   90.00
_cell.angle_beta   90.00
_cell.angle_gamma   90.00
#
_symmetry.space_group_name_H-M   'P 1'
#
loop_
_entity.id
_entity.type
_entity.pdbx_description
1 polymer ?
#
loop_
_entity_poly.entity_id
_entity_poly.type
_entity_poly.pdbx_seq_one_letter_code
_entity_poly.pdbx_strand_id
1 'polypeptide(L)'
;NEMNKDDGSKSSFARSLLKRNSLLSLTICLGLMTFQQLSGINIIIFYTGDLFKSAGSTLSPALATILVGTAQVVATLVSGVLIDKSGRKILLQTSALVMSLCLFLLGWYFYMQQKGSDLLAITLLPLVSVVLYIVVFAIGFGPIPWMMSGEILPPEIKGVGTGIAVALNWFLAFT
;
A
#
# COMPACT_ATOMS: atom_id res chain seq x y z
N ASN A 1 8.37 43.67 19.57
CA ASN A 1 8.80 42.45 20.31
C ASN A 1 8.14 41.15 19.85
N GLU A 2 7.47 41.12 18.69
CA GLU A 2 6.86 39.89 18.14
C GLU A 2 7.83 39.08 17.25
N MET A 3 8.84 39.72 16.65
CA MET A 3 9.86 39.05 15.82
C MET A 3 10.80 38.11 16.59
N ASN A 4 10.93 38.24 17.91
CA ASN A 4 11.86 37.40 18.70
C ASN A 4 11.20 36.12 19.26
N LYS A 5 9.87 35.99 19.15
CA LYS A 5 9.12 34.79 19.58
C LYS A 5 9.07 33.72 18.49
N ASP A 6 9.12 34.12 17.21
CA ASP A 6 9.05 33.23 16.06
C ASP A 6 10.37 32.48 15.81
N ASP A 7 11.53 33.13 15.99
CA ASP A 7 12.85 32.48 15.83
C ASP A 7 13.14 31.44 16.93
N GLY A 8 12.66 31.66 18.15
CA GLY A 8 12.73 30.68 19.24
C GLY A 8 11.86 29.44 18.96
N SER A 9 10.67 29.64 18.38
CA SER A 9 9.75 28.55 18.01
C SER A 9 10.28 27.73 16.83
N LYS A 10 10.76 28.38 15.77
CA LYS A 10 11.33 27.74 14.58
C LYS A 10 12.62 26.98 14.88
N SER A 11 13.50 27.53 15.70
CA SER A 11 14.74 26.83 16.11
C SER A 11 14.46 25.64 17.05
N SER A 12 13.47 25.74 17.93
CA SER A 12 13.00 24.63 18.77
C SER A 12 12.34 23.51 17.93
N PHE A 13 11.51 23.89 16.95
CA PHE A 13 10.87 22.97 16.01
C PHE A 13 11.87 22.26 15.09
N ALA A 14 12.82 22.99 14.49
CA ALA A 14 13.88 22.41 13.68
C ALA A 14 14.78 21.46 14.48
N ARG A 15 15.08 21.79 15.74
CA ARG A 15 15.79 20.88 16.66
C ARG A 15 14.95 19.66 17.03
N SER A 16 13.64 19.80 17.20
CA SER A 16 12.73 18.66 17.45
C SER A 16 12.58 17.74 16.23
N LEU A 17 12.67 18.27 15.00
CA LEU A 17 12.76 17.46 13.77
C LEU A 17 14.09 16.70 13.67
N LEU A 18 15.20 17.32 14.05
CA LEU A 18 16.54 16.74 14.01
C LEU A 18 16.86 15.81 15.19
N LYS A 19 15.95 15.66 16.15
CA LYS A 19 16.10 14.65 17.21
C LYS A 19 16.15 13.26 16.60
N ARG A 20 17.11 12.45 17.06
CA ARG A 20 17.33 11.08 16.58
C ARG A 20 16.06 10.22 16.58
N ASN A 21 15.22 10.35 17.60
CA ASN A 21 13.95 9.61 17.68
C ASN A 21 12.91 10.09 16.65
N SER A 22 12.82 11.39 16.40
CA SER A 22 11.95 11.98 15.39
C SER A 22 12.37 11.55 13.98
N LEU A 23 13.68 11.57 13.70
CA LEU A 23 14.23 11.11 12.42
C LEU A 23 14.00 9.62 12.20
N LEU A 24 14.22 8.77 13.22
CA LEU A 24 13.92 7.33 13.12
C LEU A 24 12.45 7.07 12.82
N SER A 25 11.55 7.76 13.52
CA SER A 25 10.10 7.67 13.32
C SER A 25 9.69 8.10 11.92
N LEU A 26 10.25 9.22 11.44
CA LEU A 26 10.02 9.74 10.10
C LEU A 26 10.54 8.77 9.04
N THR A 27 11.75 8.23 9.19
CA THR A 27 12.32 7.25 8.25
C THR A 27 11.48 5.98 8.17
N ILE A 28 10.96 5.46 9.29
CA ILE A 28 10.06 4.29 9.29
C ILE A 28 8.76 4.63 8.55
N CYS A 29 8.16 5.79 8.82
CA CYS A 29 6.94 6.23 8.16
C CYS A 29 7.14 6.38 6.64
N LEU A 30 8.21 7.06 6.22
CA LEU A 30 8.53 7.26 4.80
C LEU A 30 8.85 5.93 4.11
N GLY A 31 9.59 5.05 4.80
CA GLY A 31 9.89 3.70 4.31
C GLY A 31 8.62 2.88 4.09
N LEU A 32 7.69 2.88 5.05
CA LEU A 32 6.42 2.17 4.92
C LEU A 32 5.58 2.69 3.75
N MET A 33 5.44 4.01 3.58
CA MET A 33 4.72 4.60 2.45
C MET A 33 5.40 4.28 1.11
N THR A 34 6.73 4.30 1.09
CA THR A 34 7.49 3.93 -0.11
C THR A 34 7.26 2.48 -0.48
N PHE A 35 7.36 1.55 0.47
CA PHE A 35 7.06 0.13 0.23
C PHE A 35 5.61 -0.11 -0.19
N GLN A 36 4.68 0.65 0.36
CA GLN A 36 3.28 0.59 -0.03
C GLN A 36 3.10 0.92 -1.51
N GLN A 37 3.74 1.99 -2.03
CA GLN A 37 3.61 2.35 -3.44
C GLN A 37 4.43 1.47 -4.38
N LEU A 38 5.65 1.11 -3.98
CA LEU A 38 6.51 0.19 -4.76
C LEU A 38 5.92 -1.23 -4.87
N SER A 39 4.92 -1.57 -4.06
CA SER A 39 4.16 -2.81 -4.26
C SER A 39 3.44 -2.87 -5.62
N GLY A 40 3.22 -1.73 -6.27
CA GLY A 40 2.57 -1.65 -7.58
C GLY A 40 1.04 -1.68 -7.49
N ILE A 41 0.46 -1.42 -6.31
CA ILE A 41 -0.99 -1.43 -6.10
C ILE A 41 -1.74 -0.49 -7.05
N ASN A 42 -1.23 0.72 -7.32
CA ASN A 42 -1.93 1.66 -8.22
C ASN A 42 -2.00 1.14 -9.65
N ILE A 43 -0.91 0.53 -10.14
CA ILE A 43 -0.87 -0.12 -11.46
C ILE A 43 -1.92 -1.23 -11.49
N ILE A 44 -1.96 -2.08 -10.47
CA ILE A 44 -2.91 -3.18 -10.41
C ILE A 44 -4.35 -2.65 -10.41
N ILE A 45 -4.67 -1.64 -9.60
CA ILE A 45 -6.03 -1.06 -9.53
C ILE A 45 -6.42 -0.42 -10.87
N PHE A 46 -5.55 0.40 -11.47
CA PHE A 46 -5.87 1.09 -12.72
C PHE A 46 -6.00 0.13 -13.91
N TYR A 47 -5.17 -0.91 -13.97
CA TYR A 47 -5.18 -1.89 -15.05
C TYR A 47 -5.95 -3.17 -14.71
N THR A 48 -6.72 -3.21 -13.61
CA THR A 48 -7.49 -4.41 -13.22
C THR A 48 -8.39 -4.87 -14.35
N GLY A 49 -9.14 -3.96 -14.98
CA GLY A 49 -10.03 -4.30 -16.09
C GLY A 49 -9.29 -4.90 -17.30
N ASP A 50 -8.13 -4.34 -17.65
CA ASP A 50 -7.30 -4.81 -18.76
C ASP A 50 -6.62 -6.14 -18.45
N LEU A 51 -6.18 -6.35 -17.20
CA LEU A 51 -5.64 -7.62 -16.71
C LEU A 51 -6.69 -8.73 -16.78
N PHE A 52 -7.93 -8.45 -16.38
CA PHE A 52 -9.05 -9.40 -16.47
C PHE A 52 -9.36 -9.75 -17.93
N LYS A 53 -9.37 -8.76 -18.81
CA LYS A 53 -9.59 -8.97 -20.25
C LYS A 53 -8.46 -9.79 -20.88
N SER A 54 -7.21 -9.48 -20.54
CA SER A 54 -6.02 -10.18 -21.04
C SER A 54 -5.90 -11.62 -20.52
N ALA A 55 -6.51 -11.92 -19.37
CA ALA A 55 -6.62 -13.27 -18.82
C ALA A 55 -7.71 -14.13 -19.50
N GLY A 56 -8.46 -13.58 -20.45
CA GLY A 56 -9.52 -14.29 -21.17
C GLY A 56 -10.84 -14.42 -20.41
N SER A 57 -11.07 -13.57 -19.40
CA SER A 57 -12.35 -13.57 -18.69
C SER A 57 -13.47 -13.07 -19.59
N THR A 58 -14.62 -13.74 -19.54
CA THR A 58 -15.86 -13.33 -20.23
C THR A 58 -16.60 -12.21 -19.52
N LEU A 59 -16.15 -11.79 -18.32
CA LEU A 59 -16.75 -10.69 -17.56
C LEU A 59 -16.41 -9.35 -18.19
N SER A 60 -17.41 -8.46 -18.23
CA SER A 60 -17.20 -7.05 -18.58
C SER A 60 -16.17 -6.41 -17.63
N PRO A 61 -15.20 -5.63 -18.12
CA PRO A 61 -14.22 -4.93 -17.28
C PRO A 61 -14.87 -4.10 -16.16
N ALA A 62 -16.05 -3.52 -16.41
CA ALA A 62 -16.79 -2.76 -15.41
C ALA A 62 -17.26 -3.66 -14.24
N LEU A 63 -17.80 -4.84 -14.52
CA LEU A 63 -18.25 -5.78 -13.49
C LEU A 63 -17.06 -6.34 -12.70
N ALA A 64 -15.94 -6.61 -13.36
CA ALA A 64 -14.70 -7.03 -12.72
C ALA A 64 -14.21 -5.99 -11.70
N THR A 65 -14.12 -4.72 -12.10
CA THR A 65 -13.70 -3.63 -11.21
C THR A 65 -14.68 -3.44 -10.04
N ILE A 66 -15.99 -3.57 -10.27
CA ILE A 66 -17.01 -3.50 -9.19
C ILE A 66 -16.83 -4.63 -8.18
N LEU A 67 -16.62 -5.87 -8.63
CA LEU A 67 -16.39 -7.02 -7.76
C LEU A 67 -15.12 -6.86 -6.92
N VAL A 68 -14.04 -6.40 -7.55
CA VAL A 68 -12.78 -6.12 -6.86
C VAL A 68 -12.95 -4.99 -5.84
N GLY A 69 -13.62 -3.90 -6.22
CA GLY A 69 -13.89 -2.78 -5.33
C GLY A 69 -14.75 -3.17 -4.14
N THR A 70 -15.79 -4.00 -4.33
CA THR A 70 -16.61 -4.51 -3.23
C THR A 70 -15.81 -5.45 -2.32
N ALA A 71 -15.01 -6.36 -2.87
CA ALA A 71 -14.12 -7.21 -2.09
C ALA A 71 -13.11 -6.38 -1.27
N GLN A 72 -12.56 -5.32 -1.88
CA GLN A 72 -11.64 -4.39 -1.22
C GLN A 72 -12.32 -3.68 -0.04
N VAL A 73 -13.55 -3.15 -0.22
CA VAL A 73 -14.29 -2.48 0.86
C VAL A 73 -14.55 -3.43 2.03
N VAL A 74 -15.02 -4.66 1.74
CA VAL A 74 -15.26 -5.67 2.78
C VAL A 74 -13.95 -6.03 3.51
N ALA A 75 -12.86 -6.21 2.75
CA ALA A 75 -11.54 -6.50 3.29
C ALA A 75 -11.02 -5.37 4.21
N THR A 76 -11.23 -4.11 3.83
CA THR A 76 -10.87 -2.96 4.67
C THR A 76 -11.70 -2.90 5.96
N LEU A 77 -12.99 -3.25 5.93
CA LEU A 77 -13.80 -3.32 7.16
C LEU A 77 -13.30 -4.41 8.12
N VAL A 78 -12.93 -5.56 7.56
CA VAL A 78 -12.36 -6.67 8.34
C VAL A 78 -10.98 -6.32 8.90
N SER A 79 -10.19 -5.51 8.17
CA SER A 79 -8.85 -5.08 8.57
C SER A 79 -8.81 -4.50 9.98
N GLY A 80 -9.75 -3.61 10.32
CA GLY A 80 -9.77 -2.96 11.65
C GLY A 80 -9.81 -3.98 12.79
N VAL A 81 -10.71 -4.96 12.70
CA VAL A 81 -10.82 -6.04 13.69
C VAL A 81 -9.58 -6.95 13.70
N LEU A 82 -9.00 -7.21 12.54
CA LEU A 82 -7.81 -8.05 12.39
C LEU A 82 -6.55 -7.39 12.97
N ILE A 83 -6.41 -6.08 12.78
CA ILE A 83 -5.31 -5.27 13.30
C ILE A 83 -5.29 -5.33 14.83
N ASP A 84 -6.47 -5.15 15.45
CA ASP A 84 -6.62 -5.15 16.91
C ASP A 84 -6.31 -6.52 17.51
N LYS A 85 -6.63 -7.60 16.82
CA LYS A 85 -6.40 -8.98 17.30
C LYS A 85 -4.99 -9.51 17.05
N SER A 86 -4.47 -9.33 15.84
CA SER A 86 -3.23 -9.99 15.38
C SER A 86 -1.98 -9.11 15.56
N GLY A 87 -2.17 -7.83 15.84
CA GLY A 87 -1.09 -6.87 15.93
C GLY A 87 -0.57 -6.41 14.57
N ARG A 88 -0.15 -5.14 14.53
CA ARG A 88 0.17 -4.38 13.31
C ARG A 88 1.34 -4.99 12.54
N LYS A 89 2.43 -5.34 13.24
CA LYS A 89 3.67 -5.83 12.62
C LYS A 89 3.51 -7.19 11.95
N ILE A 90 2.82 -8.12 12.63
CA ILE A 90 2.57 -9.47 12.10
C ILE A 90 1.71 -9.36 10.85
N LEU A 91 0.62 -8.58 10.92
CA LEU A 91 -0.28 -8.41 9.78
C LEU A 91 0.42 -7.80 8.56
N LEU A 92 1.34 -6.85 8.78
CA LEU A 92 2.15 -6.24 7.71
C LEU A 92 3.09 -7.26 7.07
N GLN A 93 3.78 -8.07 7.88
CA GLN A 93 4.71 -9.11 7.38
C GLN A 93 3.97 -10.24 6.64
N THR A 94 2.86 -10.74 7.19
CA THR A 94 2.06 -11.78 6.54
C THR A 94 1.47 -11.29 5.23
N SER A 95 0.99 -10.04 5.19
CA SER A 95 0.46 -9.44 3.97
C SER A 95 1.54 -9.27 2.91
N ALA A 96 2.75 -8.84 3.30
CA ALA A 96 3.89 -8.75 2.38
C ALA A 96 4.22 -10.10 1.73
N LEU A 97 4.24 -11.18 2.53
CA LEU A 97 4.55 -12.53 2.05
C LEU A 97 3.50 -13.02 1.05
N VAL A 98 2.22 -12.87 1.39
CA VAL A 98 1.13 -13.32 0.51
C VAL A 98 1.08 -12.47 -0.77
N MET A 99 1.26 -11.15 -0.67
CA MET A 99 1.34 -10.27 -1.84
C MET A 99 2.52 -10.62 -2.75
N SER A 100 3.70 -10.89 -2.18
CA SER A 100 4.88 -11.31 -2.94
C SER A 100 4.62 -12.63 -3.68
N LEU A 101 3.96 -13.59 -3.03
CA LEU A 101 3.56 -14.85 -3.67
C LEU A 101 2.58 -14.62 -4.82
N CYS A 102 1.58 -13.74 -4.65
CA CYS A 102 0.61 -13.41 -5.69
C CYS A 102 1.29 -12.77 -6.91
N LEU A 103 2.21 -11.83 -6.69
CA LEU A 103 2.98 -11.19 -7.76
C LEU A 103 3.92 -12.18 -8.46
N PHE A 104 4.52 -13.10 -7.71
CA PHE A 104 5.36 -14.15 -8.29
C PHE A 104 4.55 -15.09 -9.19
N LEU A 105 3.37 -15.52 -8.75
CA LEU A 105 2.45 -16.34 -9.55
C LEU A 105 1.98 -15.61 -10.81
N LEU A 106 1.64 -14.32 -10.68
CA LEU A 106 1.21 -13.50 -11.81
C LEU A 106 2.35 -13.30 -12.83
N GLY A 107 3.57 -13.01 -12.36
CA GLY A 107 4.75 -12.88 -13.21
C GLY A 107 5.13 -14.19 -13.90
N TRP A 108 5.03 -15.33 -13.19
CA TRP A 108 5.24 -16.65 -13.77
C TRP A 108 4.23 -16.98 -14.87
N TYR A 109 2.96 -16.65 -14.66
CA TYR A 109 1.92 -16.82 -15.67
C TYR A 109 2.23 -16.02 -16.95
N PHE A 110 2.54 -14.73 -16.82
CA PHE A 110 2.87 -13.90 -17.99
C PHE A 110 4.14 -14.36 -18.70
N TYR A 111 5.14 -14.87 -17.95
CA TYR A 111 6.35 -15.46 -18.53
C TYR A 111 6.05 -16.70 -19.37
N MET A 112 5.16 -17.59 -18.87
CA MET A 112 4.71 -18.77 -19.61
C MET A 112 3.86 -18.42 -20.83
N GLN A 113 3.04 -17.36 -20.73
CA GLN A 113 2.20 -16.89 -21.83
C GLN A 113 3.06 -16.39 -23.00
N GLN A 114 4.15 -15.66 -22.72
CA GLN A 114 5.08 -15.20 -23.75
C GLN A 114 5.81 -16.35 -24.47
N LYS A 115 5.99 -17.50 -23.81
CA LYS A 115 6.60 -18.70 -24.42
C LYS A 115 5.63 -19.50 -25.31
N GLY A 116 4.39 -19.04 -25.49
CA GLY A 116 3.41 -19.70 -26.35
C GLY A 116 2.88 -21.03 -25.80
N SER A 117 3.01 -21.25 -24.48
CA SER A 117 2.38 -22.41 -23.83
C SER A 117 0.86 -22.22 -23.80
N ASP A 118 0.12 -23.26 -24.15
CA ASP A 118 -1.35 -23.23 -24.20
C ASP A 118 -1.91 -23.23 -22.76
N LEU A 119 -2.04 -22.04 -22.18
CA LEU A 119 -2.40 -21.81 -20.77
C LEU A 119 -3.92 -21.85 -20.53
N LEU A 120 -4.71 -22.49 -21.41
CA LEU A 120 -6.17 -22.56 -21.30
C LEU A 120 -6.66 -23.09 -19.95
N ALA A 121 -5.91 -24.00 -19.31
CA ALA A 121 -6.22 -24.53 -17.98
C ALA A 121 -5.95 -23.56 -16.81
N ILE A 122 -5.19 -22.48 -17.05
CA ILE A 122 -4.64 -21.57 -16.02
C ILE A 122 -5.13 -20.12 -16.21
N THR A 123 -6.08 -19.88 -17.12
CA THR A 123 -6.66 -18.55 -17.44
C THR A 123 -7.23 -17.82 -16.21
N LEU A 124 -7.68 -18.56 -15.19
CA LEU A 124 -8.19 -17.98 -13.94
C LEU A 124 -7.10 -17.68 -12.90
N LEU A 125 -5.87 -18.14 -13.07
CA LEU A 125 -4.80 -17.91 -12.10
C LEU A 125 -4.43 -16.42 -11.96
N PRO A 126 -4.26 -15.64 -13.04
CA PRO A 126 -3.99 -14.20 -12.95
C PRO A 126 -5.13 -13.47 -12.22
N LEU A 127 -6.36 -13.87 -12.53
CA LEU A 127 -7.58 -13.33 -11.96
C LEU A 127 -7.58 -13.48 -10.44
N VAL A 128 -7.44 -14.72 -9.97
CA VAL A 128 -7.42 -15.04 -8.54
C VAL A 128 -6.23 -14.39 -7.86
N SER A 129 -5.06 -14.35 -8.50
CA SER A 129 -3.85 -13.73 -7.95
C SER A 129 -4.03 -12.23 -7.74
N VAL A 130 -4.64 -11.52 -8.70
CA VAL A 130 -4.92 -10.07 -8.59
C VAL A 130 -5.97 -9.79 -7.52
N VAL A 131 -7.08 -10.54 -7.49
CA VAL A 131 -8.13 -10.36 -6.47
C VAL A 131 -7.57 -10.62 -5.08
N LEU A 132 -6.82 -11.71 -4.89
CA LEU A 132 -6.20 -12.06 -3.62
C LEU A 132 -5.18 -10.99 -3.21
N TYR A 133 -4.37 -10.50 -4.15
CA TYR A 133 -3.42 -9.43 -3.91
C TYR A 133 -4.12 -8.15 -3.38
N ILE A 134 -5.21 -7.73 -4.02
CA ILE A 134 -5.96 -6.53 -3.62
C ILE A 134 -6.61 -6.71 -2.24
N VAL A 135 -7.21 -7.86 -1.98
CA VAL A 135 -7.84 -8.17 -0.69
C VAL A 135 -6.80 -8.17 0.44
N VAL A 136 -5.66 -8.84 0.24
CA VAL A 136 -4.58 -8.91 1.23
C VAL A 136 -3.95 -7.53 1.45
N PHE A 137 -3.75 -6.76 0.38
CA PHE A 137 -3.32 -5.38 0.48
C PHE A 137 -4.30 -4.56 1.34
N ALA A 138 -5.60 -4.65 1.06
CA ALA A 138 -6.65 -3.92 1.78
C ALA A 138 -6.73 -4.29 3.27
N ILE A 139 -6.36 -5.52 3.64
CA ILE A 139 -6.31 -5.98 5.03
C ILE A 139 -5.06 -5.45 5.74
N GLY A 140 -3.91 -5.41 5.07
CA GLY A 140 -2.63 -5.08 5.70
C GLY A 140 -2.06 -3.74 5.25
N PHE A 141 -1.43 -3.74 4.07
CA PHE A 141 -0.69 -2.58 3.56
C PHE A 141 -1.53 -1.35 3.27
N GLY A 142 -2.85 -1.49 3.12
CA GLY A 142 -3.77 -0.38 2.93
C GLY A 142 -3.80 0.53 4.16
N PRO A 143 -4.38 0.09 5.29
CA PRO A 143 -4.58 0.94 6.46
C PRO A 143 -3.37 1.05 7.40
N ILE A 144 -2.50 0.03 7.47
CA ILE A 144 -1.44 0.01 8.49
C ILE A 144 -0.41 1.15 8.33
N PRO A 145 0.12 1.47 7.14
CA PRO A 145 1.05 2.58 6.98
C PRO A 145 0.47 3.92 7.43
N TRP A 146 -0.79 4.20 7.09
CA TRP A 146 -1.51 5.42 7.50
C TRP A 146 -1.78 5.48 9.00
N MET A 147 -2.03 4.34 9.62
CA MET A 147 -2.22 4.26 11.06
C MET A 147 -0.88 4.42 11.80
N MET A 148 0.18 3.78 11.32
CA MET A 148 1.53 3.84 11.89
C MET A 148 2.14 5.24 11.77
N SER A 149 1.87 5.98 10.69
CA SER A 149 2.27 7.39 10.59
C SER A 149 1.62 8.23 11.69
N GLY A 150 0.37 7.92 12.04
CA GLY A 150 -0.36 8.58 13.12
C GLY A 150 0.15 8.26 14.53
N GLU A 151 0.73 7.08 14.74
CA GLU A 151 1.11 6.58 16.07
C GLU A 151 2.59 6.78 16.41
N ILE A 152 3.48 6.70 15.44
CA ILE A 152 4.93 6.75 15.67
C ILE A 152 5.45 8.19 15.67
N LEU A 153 4.80 9.10 14.93
CA LEU A 153 5.26 10.49 14.84
C LEU A 153 4.97 11.27 16.13
N PRO A 154 5.98 11.92 16.74
CA PRO A 154 5.80 12.82 17.88
C PRO A 154 4.79 13.92 17.57
N PRO A 155 3.92 14.33 18.52
CA PRO A 155 2.87 15.32 18.30
C PRO A 155 3.40 16.63 17.68
N GLU A 156 4.60 17.04 18.10
CA GLU A 156 5.30 18.25 17.63
C GLU A 156 5.55 18.23 16.12
N ILE A 157 5.92 17.07 15.55
CA ILE A 157 6.30 16.95 14.13
C ILE A 157 5.27 16.21 13.29
N LYS A 158 4.21 15.69 13.90
CA LYS A 158 3.20 14.85 13.27
C LYS A 158 2.57 15.51 12.04
N GLY A 159 2.20 16.79 12.12
CA GLY A 159 1.60 17.51 10.99
C GLY A 159 2.53 17.57 9.77
N VAL A 160 3.76 18.01 9.97
CA VAL A 160 4.76 18.13 8.89
C VAL A 160 5.22 16.75 8.40
N GLY A 161 5.53 15.82 9.31
CA GLY A 161 5.96 14.47 8.97
C GLY A 161 4.91 13.69 8.17
N THR A 162 3.64 13.80 8.56
CA THR A 162 2.54 13.18 7.79
C THR A 162 2.38 13.86 6.42
N GLY A 163 2.53 15.19 6.35
CA GLY A 163 2.50 15.93 5.08
C GLY A 163 3.61 15.49 4.11
N ILE A 164 4.85 15.33 4.60
CA ILE A 164 5.97 14.82 3.79
C ILE A 164 5.69 13.37 3.34
N ALA A 165 5.17 12.53 4.24
CA ALA A 165 4.83 11.15 3.91
C ALA A 165 3.74 11.07 2.82
N VAL A 166 2.70 11.91 2.90
CA VAL A 166 1.66 12.04 1.87
C VAL A 166 2.27 12.51 0.55
N ALA A 167 3.10 13.55 0.58
CA ALA A 167 3.73 14.08 -0.63
C ALA A 167 4.60 13.02 -1.32
N LEU A 168 5.41 12.28 -0.57
CA LEU A 168 6.21 11.17 -1.09
C LEU A 168 5.32 10.05 -1.64
N ASN A 169 4.26 9.69 -0.92
CA ASN A 169 3.32 8.65 -1.34
C ASN A 169 2.69 8.97 -2.69
N TRP A 170 2.26 10.22 -2.92
CA TRP A 170 1.69 10.62 -4.21
C TRP A 170 2.76 10.77 -5.29
N PHE A 171 3.94 11.29 -4.95
CA PHE A 171 5.06 11.37 -5.90
C PHE A 171 5.41 9.99 -6.49
N LEU A 172 5.50 8.98 -5.63
CA LEU A 172 5.74 7.59 -6.02
C LEU A 172 4.54 6.93 -6.71
N ALA A 173 3.31 7.42 -6.48
CA ALA A 173 2.13 6.88 -7.15
C ALA A 173 2.11 7.20 -8.65
N PHE A 174 2.71 8.33 -9.05
CA PHE A 174 2.71 8.84 -10.41
C PHE A 174 4.03 8.60 -11.17
N THR A 175 5.06 8.06 -10.51
CA THR A 175 6.35 7.71 -11.12
C THR A 175 6.35 6.24 -11.51
#